data_AF-A0A060CJN7-F1
#
_entry.id   AF-A0A060CJN7-F1
#
_cell.length_a   1.000
_cell.length_b   1.000
_cell.length_c   1.000
_cell.angle_alpha   90.00
_cell.angle_beta   90.00
_cell.angle_gamma   90.00
#
_symmetry.space_group_name_H-M   'P 1'
#
loop_
_entity.id
_entity.type
_entity.pdbx_description
1 polymer ?
#
loop_
_entity_poly.entity_id
_entity_poly.type
_entity_poly.pdbx_seq_one_letter_code
_entity_poly.pdbx_strand_id
1 'polypeptide(L)' 'MKLNLSICLIQKNEVANIERCLASIEKIAQEIVVIDTGSTDQTKRLCQQYTNKVF' A
#
# COMPACT_ATOMS: atom_id res chain seq x y z
N MET A 1 -20.30 14.77 8.40
CA MET A 1 -20.20 13.95 7.17
C MET A 1 -18.79 13.38 7.13
N LYS A 2 -18.62 12.06 7.06
CA LYS A 2 -17.30 11.42 6.94
C LYS A 2 -17.10 11.11 5.45
N LEU A 3 -16.15 11.78 4.78
CA LEU A 3 -15.80 11.44 3.40
C LEU A 3 -14.93 10.17 3.42
N ASN A 4 -15.20 9.27 2.48
CA ASN A 4 -14.36 8.10 2.27
C ASN A 4 -13.16 8.49 1.40
N LEU A 5 -11.97 8.12 1.84
CA LEU A 5 -10.71 8.28 1.12
C LEU A 5 -10.20 6.91 0.68
N SER A 6 -10.07 6.75 -0.64
CA SER A 6 -9.34 5.64 -1.26
C SER A 6 -7.95 6.11 -1.66
N ILE A 7 -6.94 5.32 -1.34
CA ILE A 7 -5.54 5.58 -1.75
C ILE A 7 -5.11 4.49 -2.71
N CYS A 8 -4.66 4.89 -3.89
CA CYS A 8 -4.05 4.02 -4.88
C CYS A 8 -2.54 4.28 -4.91
N LEU A 9 -1.75 3.25 -4.63
CA LEU A 9 -0.30 3.32 -4.51
C LEU A 9 0.34 2.48 -5.62
N ILE A 10 1.06 3.11 -6.52
CA ILE A 10 1.87 2.43 -7.55
C ILE A 10 3.30 2.36 -7.04
N GLN A 11 3.90 1.17 -7.02
CA GLN A 11 5.23 0.97 -6.45
C GLN A 11 6.05 -0.09 -7.21
N LYS A 12 7.37 -0.09 -6.97
CA LYS A 12 8.29 -1.14 -7.38
C LYS A 12 9.54 -1.14 -6.49
N ASN A 13 9.86 -2.27 -5.86
CA ASN A 13 11.07 -2.45 -5.06
C ASN A 13 11.27 -1.39 -3.94
N GLU A 14 10.23 -1.15 -3.14
CA GLU A 14 10.20 -0.14 -2.09
C GLU A 14 10.34 -0.74 -0.67
N VAL A 15 11.02 -1.87 -0.50
CA VAL A 15 11.15 -2.57 0.80
C VAL A 15 11.65 -1.65 1.94
N ALA A 16 12.47 -0.65 1.61
CA ALA A 16 13.02 0.29 2.59
C ALA A 16 11.99 1.33 3.10
N ASN A 17 10.91 1.58 2.36
CA ASN A 17 9.98 2.67 2.62
C ASN A 17 8.53 2.24 2.79
N ILE A 18 8.15 1.09 2.21
CA ILE A 18 6.74 0.73 1.99
C ILE A 18 5.96 0.57 3.28
N GLU A 19 6.53 -0.05 4.32
CA GLU A 19 5.88 -0.20 5.62
C GLU A 19 5.60 1.17 6.28
N ARG A 20 6.59 2.06 6.30
CA ARG A 20 6.43 3.41 6.86
C ARG A 20 5.37 4.20 6.09
N CYS A 21 5.35 4.08 4.76
CA CYS A 21 4.37 4.72 3.90
C CYS A 21 2.95 4.21 4.24
N LEU A 22 2.74 2.90 4.20
CA LEU A 22 1.43 2.28 4.48
C LEU A 22 0.95 2.57 5.90
N ALA A 23 1.82 2.47 6.91
CA ALA A 23 1.49 2.79 8.30
C ALA A 23 1.05 4.25 8.49
N SER A 24 1.61 5.18 7.72
CA SER A 24 1.24 6.61 7.80
C SER A 24 -0.17 6.90 7.27
N ILE A 25 -0.64 6.09 6.31
CA ILE A 25 -1.94 6.30 5.65
C ILE A 25 -3.05 5.39 6.18
N GLU A 26 -2.69 4.29 6.86
CA GLU A 26 -3.63 3.27 7.37
C GLU A 26 -4.74 3.87 8.24
N LYS A 27 -4.44 4.90 9.04
CA LYS A 27 -5.42 5.52 9.95
C LYS A 27 -6.41 6.46 9.26
N ILE A 28 -6.10 6.92 8.04
CA ILE A 28 -6.91 7.91 7.32
C ILE A 28 -7.64 7.30 6.12
N ALA A 29 -7.08 6.26 5.52
CA ALA A 29 -7.66 5.59 4.36
C ALA A 29 -8.78 4.61 4.78
N GLN A 30 -9.87 4.59 4.04
CA GLN A 30 -10.89 3.53 4.15
C GLN A 30 -10.60 2.40 3.18
N GLU A 31 -9.84 2.67 2.13
CA GLU A 31 -9.41 1.71 1.12
C GLU A 31 -7.97 2.01 0.69
N ILE A 32 -7.17 0.95 0.61
CA ILE A 32 -5.82 1.00 0.06
C ILE A 32 -5.77 -0.01 -1.11
N VAL A 33 -5.40 0.48 -2.28
CA VAL A 33 -5.13 -0.31 -3.48
C VAL A 33 -3.65 -0.17 -3.80
N VAL A 34 -2.94 -1.29 -3.95
CA VAL A 34 -1.53 -1.31 -4.33
C VAL A 34 -1.40 -1.90 -5.72
N ILE A 35 -0.68 -1.20 -6.60
CA ILE A 35 -0.29 -1.65 -7.92
C ILE A 35 1.23 -1.90 -7.88
N ASP A 36 1.61 -3.16 -7.89
CA ASP A 36 3.00 -3.60 -7.94
C ASP A 36 3.46 -3.75 -9.40
N THR A 37 4.38 -2.91 -9.84
CA THR A 37 4.86 -2.89 -11.25
C THR A 37 6.03 -3.85 -11.50
N GLY A 38 6.00 -5.00 -10.80
CA GLY A 38 6.99 -6.05 -10.90
C GLY A 38 8.13 -5.90 -9.91
N SER A 39 7.82 -5.81 -8.62
CA SER A 39 8.83 -5.93 -7.57
C SER A 39 9.45 -7.33 -7.58
N THR A 40 10.77 -7.36 -7.39
CA THR A 40 11.58 -8.58 -7.26
C THR A 40 12.10 -8.79 -5.84
N ASP A 41 11.82 -7.85 -4.95
CA ASP A 41 12.12 -7.91 -3.53
C ASP A 41 10.87 -8.26 -2.70
N GLN A 42 10.92 -8.02 -1.40
CA GLN A 42 9.81 -8.34 -0.49
C GLN A 42 8.68 -7.31 -0.48
N THR A 43 8.72 -6.27 -1.33
CA THR A 43 7.75 -5.16 -1.30
C THR A 43 6.31 -5.66 -1.42
N LYS A 44 6.03 -6.58 -2.36
CA LYS A 44 4.68 -7.14 -2.53
C LYS A 44 4.17 -7.83 -1.26
N ARG A 45 5.04 -8.58 -0.58
CA ARG A 45 4.70 -9.29 0.67
C ARG A 45 4.38 -8.32 1.80
N LEU A 46 5.11 -7.21 1.91
CA LEU A 46 4.87 -6.18 2.92
C LEU A 46 3.53 -5.47 2.66
N CYS A 47 3.24 -5.11 1.41
CA CYS A 47 1.95 -4.52 1.03
C CYS A 47 0.75 -5.38 1.41
N GLN A 48 0.86 -6.71 1.26
CA GLN A 48 -0.21 -7.66 1.57
C GLN A 48 -0.61 -7.70 3.05
N GLN A 49 0.23 -7.15 3.95
CA GLN A 49 -0.11 -7.05 5.37
C GLN A 49 -1.13 -5.93 5.66
N TYR A 50 -1.23 -4.92 4.78
CA TYR A 50 -2.08 -3.75 4.97
C TYR A 50 -3.37 -3.79 4.14
N THR A 51 -3.37 -4.51 3.02
CA THR A 51 -4.54 -4.66 2.15
C THR A 51 -4.47 -5.95 1.36
N ASN A 52 -5.63 -6.52 1.04
CA ASN A 52 -5.74 -7.64 0.11
C ASN A 52 -5.78 -7.19 -1.37
N LYS A 53 -5.94 -5.88 -1.62
CA LYS A 53 -5.99 -5.29 -2.98
C LYS A 53 -4.59 -4.95 -3.50
N VAL A 54 -3.75 -5.98 -3.63
CA VAL A 54 -2.40 -5.86 -4.21
C VAL A 54 -2.40 -6.54 -5.57
N PHE A 55 -2.26 -5.74 -6.63
CA PHE A 55 -2.24 -6.19 -8.02
C PHE A 55 -0.80 -6.25 -8.51
#